data_AF-A0A1E8B6B0-F1
#
_entry.id   AF-A0A1E8B6B0-F1
#
_cell.length_a   1.000
_cell.length_b   1.000
_cell.length_c   1.000
_cell.angle_alpha   90.00
_cell.angle_beta   90.00
_cell.angle_gamma   90.00
#
_symmetry.space_group_name_H-M   'P 1'
#
loop_
_entity.id
_entity.type
_entity.pdbx_description
1 polymer ?
#
loop_
_entity_poly.entity_id
_entity_poly.type
_entity_poly.pdbx_seq_one_letter_code
_entity_poly.pdbx_strand_id
1 'polypeptide(L)'
;MTELAKIQNDKGYMTELTKINNDSYELIEYNCPIFSVASHFKKACRFETAMFQNVLGTKQVERVSCQTVGETHCKFLIKFNN
;
A
#
# COMPACT_ATOMS: atom_id res chain seq x y z
N MET A 1 -11.52 5.42 -3.70
CA MET A 1 -10.72 4.47 -2.92
C MET A 1 -10.90 3.01 -3.39
N THR A 2 -12.14 2.54 -3.61
CA THR A 2 -12.42 1.15 -4.05
C THR A 2 -11.80 0.79 -5.41
N GLU A 3 -11.70 1.75 -6.33
CA GLU A 3 -11.02 1.60 -7.63
C GLU A 3 -9.53 1.24 -7.48
N LEU A 4 -8.82 1.82 -6.50
CA LEU A 4 -7.41 1.57 -6.26
C LEU A 4 -7.18 0.09 -5.87
N ALA A 5 -8.01 -0.43 -4.97
CA ALA A 5 -7.93 -1.82 -4.54
C ALA A 5 -8.28 -2.78 -5.68
N LYS A 6 -9.25 -2.45 -6.54
CA LYS A 6 -9.54 -3.24 -7.75
C LYS A 6 -8.36 -3.29 -8.71
N ILE A 7 -7.74 -2.14 -9.02
CA ILE A 7 -6.59 -2.08 -9.92
C ILE A 7 -5.41 -2.88 -9.37
N GLN A 8 -5.15 -2.80 -8.05
CA GLN A 8 -4.08 -3.57 -7.42
C GLN A 8 -4.40 -5.08 -7.39
N ASN A 9 -5.68 -5.45 -7.18
CA ASN A 9 -6.13 -6.84 -7.30
C ASN A 9 -5.95 -7.40 -8.71
N ASP A 10 -6.31 -6.64 -9.75
CA ASP A 10 -6.11 -7.04 -11.15
C ASP A 10 -4.62 -7.24 -11.48
N LYS A 11 -3.73 -6.50 -10.80
CA LYS A 11 -2.27 -6.67 -10.89
C LYS A 11 -1.74 -7.83 -10.04
N GLY A 12 -2.58 -8.53 -9.29
CA GLY A 12 -2.21 -9.68 -8.47
C GLY A 12 -1.66 -9.35 -7.09
N TYR A 13 -1.86 -8.12 -6.58
CA TYR A 13 -1.42 -7.74 -5.23
C TYR A 13 -2.32 -8.28 -4.11
N MET A 14 -3.50 -8.83 -4.45
CA MET A 14 -4.49 -9.34 -3.50
C MET A 14 -4.71 -8.33 -2.38
N THR A 15 -5.28 -7.20 -2.77
CA THR A 15 -5.38 -6.00 -1.95
C THR A 15 -6.75 -5.88 -1.31
N GLU A 16 -6.76 -5.73 0.00
CA GLU A 16 -7.93 -5.41 0.81
C GLU A 16 -7.86 -3.96 1.25
N LEU A 17 -8.96 -3.22 1.10
CA LEU A 17 -9.07 -1.84 1.56
C LEU A 17 -10.20 -1.76 2.58
N THR A 18 -9.85 -1.38 3.79
CA THR A 18 -10.76 -1.22 4.92
C THR A 18 -10.82 0.24 5.33
N LYS A 19 -12.03 0.81 5.35
CA LYS A 19 -12.23 2.17 5.89
C LYS A 19 -12.20 2.10 7.41
N ILE A 20 -11.25 2.80 8.03
CA ILE A 20 -11.12 2.86 9.49
C ILE A 20 -12.04 3.96 10.03
N ASN A 21 -11.86 5.20 9.54
CA ASN A 21 -12.69 6.37 9.89
C ASN A 21 -13.11 7.13 8.61
N ASN A 22 -13.82 8.26 8.76
CA ASN A 22 -14.21 9.11 7.61
C ASN A 22 -13.03 9.53 6.74
N ASP A 23 -11.90 9.84 7.38
CA ASP A 23 -10.69 10.36 6.74
C ASP A 23 -9.51 9.38 6.84
N SER A 24 -9.73 8.13 7.25
CA SER A 24 -8.65 7.15 7.35
C SER A 24 -9.03 5.81 6.76
N TYR A 25 -8.08 5.24 6.02
CA TYR A 25 -8.21 3.99 5.30
C TYR A 25 -6.99 3.13 5.57
N GLU A 26 -7.22 1.83 5.60
CA GLU A 26 -6.21 0.80 5.71
C GLU A 26 -6.19 0.01 4.41
N LEU A 27 -5.00 -0.17 3.85
CA LEU A 27 -4.75 -0.96 2.65
C LEU A 27 -3.82 -2.11 3.02
N ILE A 28 -4.27 -3.35 2.85
CA ILE A 28 -3.48 -4.56 3.08
C ILE A 28 -3.26 -5.23 1.74
N GLU A 29 -2.01 -5.48 1.39
CA GLU A 29 -1.60 -6.25 0.22
C GLU A 29 -1.05 -7.59 0.71
N TYR A 30 -1.79 -8.66 0.43
CA TYR A 30 -1.43 -10.01 0.84
C TYR A 30 -0.38 -10.64 -0.09
N ASN A 31 -0.26 -10.12 -1.32
CA ASN A 31 0.74 -10.59 -2.27
C ASN A 31 1.56 -9.41 -2.81
N CYS A 32 2.88 -9.57 -2.85
CA CYS A 32 3.76 -8.59 -3.47
C CYS A 32 4.36 -9.22 -4.74
N PRO A 33 3.77 -9.01 -5.92
CA PRO A 33 4.33 -9.54 -7.17
C PRO A 33 5.71 -8.95 -7.48
N ILE A 34 6.04 -7.78 -6.93
CA ILE A 34 7.37 -7.16 -7.00
C ILE A 34 8.31 -7.63 -5.89
N PHE A 35 7.94 -8.61 -5.06
CA PHE A 35 8.73 -9.07 -3.91
C PHE A 35 10.17 -9.42 -4.27
N SER A 36 10.39 -10.06 -5.42
CA SER A 36 11.72 -10.43 -5.91
C SER A 36 12.64 -9.20 -6.11
N VAL A 37 12.07 -8.08 -6.56
CA VAL A 37 12.78 -6.80 -6.75
C VAL A 37 12.85 -6.02 -5.45
N ALA A 38 11.76 -6.00 -4.68
CA ALA A 38 11.66 -5.25 -3.44
C ALA A 38 12.54 -5.84 -2.31
N SER A 39 12.76 -7.16 -2.29
CA SER A 39 13.66 -7.82 -1.36
C SER A 39 15.13 -7.43 -1.58
N HIS A 40 15.54 -7.26 -2.85
CA HIS A 40 16.87 -6.78 -3.23
C HIS A 40 17.00 -5.26 -3.16
N PHE A 41 15.92 -4.54 -3.49
CA PHE A 41 15.86 -3.09 -3.54
C PHE A 41 14.71 -2.58 -2.68
N LYS A 42 14.97 -2.41 -1.39
CA LYS A 42 14.03 -1.78 -0.43
C LYS A 42 13.57 -0.37 -0.86
N LYS A 43 14.24 0.25 -1.84
CA LYS A 43 13.81 1.50 -2.49
C LYS A 43 12.52 1.34 -3.31
N ALA A 44 12.27 0.18 -3.93
CA ALA A 44 11.05 -0.06 -4.70
C ALA A 44 9.79 0.11 -3.85
N CYS A 45 9.82 -0.39 -2.60
CA CYS A 45 8.76 -0.18 -1.62
C CYS A 45 8.48 1.28 -1.31
N ARG A 46 9.49 2.15 -1.34
CA ARG A 46 9.32 3.60 -1.12
C ARG A 46 8.69 4.29 -2.32
N PHE A 47 9.01 3.86 -3.54
CA PHE A 47 8.38 4.38 -4.75
C PHE A 47 6.87 4.08 -4.78
N GLU A 48 6.45 2.92 -4.31
CA GLU A 48 5.05 2.53 -4.19
C GLU A 48 4.29 3.44 -3.20
N THR A 49 4.85 3.70 -2.01
CA THR A 49 4.29 4.68 -1.07
C THR A 49 4.20 6.08 -1.68
N ALA A 50 5.25 6.54 -2.36
CA ALA A 50 5.24 7.85 -3.03
C ALA A 50 4.22 7.92 -4.17
N MET A 51 4.03 6.82 -4.91
CA MET A 51 2.98 6.70 -5.92
C MET A 51 1.60 6.86 -5.28
N PHE A 52 1.32 6.17 -4.17
CA PHE A 52 0.06 6.35 -3.45
C PHE A 52 -0.14 7.78 -2.97
N GLN A 53 0.90 8.43 -2.43
CA GLN A 53 0.81 9.83 -2.01
C GLN A 53 0.45 10.77 -3.18
N ASN A 54 1.05 10.55 -4.35
CA ASN A 54 0.76 11.35 -5.55
C ASN A 54 -0.63 11.08 -6.11
N VAL A 55 -1.04 9.81 -6.23
CA VAL A 55 -2.35 9.43 -6.78
C VAL A 55 -3.50 9.85 -5.87
N LEU A 56 -3.31 9.74 -4.56
CA LEU A 56 -4.32 10.10 -3.57
C LEU A 56 -4.29 11.57 -3.16
N GLY A 57 -3.26 12.33 -3.58
CA GLY A 57 -3.09 13.73 -3.23
C GLY A 57 -2.84 13.99 -1.74
N THR A 58 -2.50 12.97 -0.95
CA THR A 58 -2.21 13.09 0.48
C THR A 58 -0.79 12.62 0.78
N LYS A 59 -0.05 13.39 1.58
CA LYS A 59 1.28 12.98 2.08
C LYS A 59 1.18 12.03 3.28
N GLN A 60 -0.01 11.84 3.84
CA GLN A 60 -0.24 11.02 5.03
C GLN A 60 -0.50 9.55 4.66
N VAL A 61 0.37 8.99 3.81
CA VAL A 61 0.41 7.55 3.53
C VAL A 61 1.62 6.97 4.24
N GLU A 62 1.38 6.08 5.18
CA GLU A 62 2.39 5.42 6.00
C GLU A 62 2.37 3.91 5.76
N ARG A 63 3.55 3.31 5.55
CA ARG A 63 3.68 1.86 5.44
C ARG A 63 4.00 1.30 6.82
N VAL A 64 3.04 0.62 7.42
CA VAL A 64 3.18 0.05 8.78
C VAL A 64 3.73 -1.37 8.79
N SER A 65 3.54 -2.12 7.70
CA SER A 65 4.06 -3.49 7.58
C SER A 65 4.56 -3.75 6.17
N CYS A 66 5.59 -4.59 6.04
CA CYS A 66 6.15 -4.92 4.72
C CYS A 66 6.74 -6.34 4.68
N GLN A 67 6.37 -7.11 3.66
CA GLN A 67 6.88 -8.47 3.47
C GLN A 67 8.40 -8.52 3.34
N THR A 68 9.03 -7.47 2.80
CA THR A 68 10.49 -7.41 2.65
C THR A 68 11.26 -7.23 3.97
N VAL A 69 10.57 -6.94 5.07
CA VAL A 69 11.17 -6.89 6.42
C VAL A 69 10.81 -8.11 7.28
N GLY A 70 10.21 -9.15 6.68
CA GLY A 70 9.87 -10.41 7.35
C GLY A 70 8.41 -10.55 7.79
N GLU A 71 7.56 -9.58 7.47
CA GLU A 71 6.12 -9.66 7.73
C GLU A 71 5.40 -10.55 6.70
N THR A 72 4.20 -11.02 7.03
CA THR A 72 3.41 -11.88 6.10
C THR A 72 2.66 -11.09 5.04
N HIS A 73 2.48 -9.78 5.21
CA HIS A 73 1.74 -8.91 4.29
C HIS A 73 2.26 -7.47 4.35
N CYS A 74 2.01 -6.70 3.29
CA CYS A 74 2.30 -5.27 3.25
C CYS A 74 1.06 -4.51 3.71
N LYS A 75 1.18 -3.65 4.72
CA LYS A 75 0.06 -2.83 5.21
C LYS A 75 0.42 -1.35 5.11
N PHE A 76 -0.54 -0.57 4.63
CA PHE A 76 -0.46 0.88 4.52
C PHE A 76 -1.65 1.53 5.25
N LEU A 77 -1.36 2.58 5.99
CA LEU A 77 -2.34 3.47 6.57
C LEU A 77 -2.36 4.76 5.77
N ILE A 78 -3.55 5.12 5.30
CA ILE A 78 -3.80 6.30 4.48
C ILE A 78 -4.70 7.22 5.30
N LYS A 79 -4.29 8.48 5.46
CA LYS A 79 -5.10 9.51 6.11
C LYS A 79 -5.33 10.69 5.16
N PHE A 80 -6.53 11.24 5.22
CA PHE A 80 -7.00 12.41 4.49
C PHE A 80 -7.36 13.50 5.49
N ASN A 81 -6.46 13.82 6.43
CA ASN A 81 -6.64 15.04 7.21
C ASN A 81 -6.19 16.22 6.35
N ASN A 82 -7.16 17.08 6.02
CA ASN A 82 -6.93 18.37 5.39
C ASN A 82 -6.37 19.37 6.40
#